data_AF-A0A6L6X0V7-F1
#
_entry.id   AF-A0A6L6X0V7-F1
#
_cell.length_a   1.000
_cell.length_b   1.000
_cell.length_c   1.000
_cell.angle_alpha   90.00
_cell.angle_beta   90.00
_cell.angle_gamma   90.00
#
_symmetry.space_group_name_H-M   'P 1'
#
loop_
_entity.id
_entity.type
_entity.pdbx_description
1 polymer ?
#
loop_
_entity_poly.entity_id
_entity_poly.type
_entity_poly.pdbx_seq_one_letter_code
_entity_poly.pdbx_strand_id
1 'polypeptide(L)'
;MGRTKNLLVPGQLRRHVLKNVKPRSKGERDLLEACQDGARELEAQGKNTLNSIALDLTNDALGAAIAIARSWLSSDNGNNVMAGKSLLKFELEYEPDDPREKRYAIKMPKSLAGVFTDDYSNWDVKKHARLPKALKSDLQEMSWTATGASGRVLPETLKWLLDRVQQQTDHPTPAVHRAARKFQNTYTEVHEQAQRLIVGYLGTDEGEGQTEPEADEILTPGGFMEAIHGRGPELVQDEPKRLVVIACGGKKSSAPGKIPAETRYIGNYFRACLMAAEVMDGPTMILSAKYGLIPLTEEIENYSIKLGDKGSIRLGTVRDQAADLDLLGAAVTVLGGEKYVTGVRQIWPDAKAPLKGNIGQQLQQLAGMYEGEVLEDDESEDQGPEAAGPDHHYIGCLRDVPHLPSRGRPHQVSIWFAGKAGRGRGEPGRWRKVHVTYTGASEYDLTDVETGKSLLMCKASTRIHWSHLPETPERAGRSGGPQAPEPTCVEETSKQAGDYPVPENFLDLAEEGDTPQARAYWRRRCEQYRRTGE
;
A
#
# COMPACT_ATOMS: atom_id res chain seq x y z
N MET A 1 14.74 38.72 -11.12
CA MET A 1 15.32 37.87 -10.04
C MET A 1 14.56 36.56 -10.04
N GLY A 2 15.23 35.42 -10.14
CA GLY A 2 14.56 34.11 -10.09
C GLY A 2 13.89 33.91 -8.72
N ARG A 3 12.80 33.13 -8.66
CA ARG A 3 12.18 32.77 -7.39
C ARG A 3 13.18 31.97 -6.55
N THR A 4 13.47 32.43 -5.34
CA THR A 4 14.26 31.69 -4.35
C THR A 4 13.34 30.95 -3.39
N LYS A 5 13.82 29.82 -2.87
CA LYS A 5 13.16 29.03 -1.82
C LYS A 5 14.06 29.00 -0.60
N ASN A 6 13.52 29.37 0.55
CA ASN A 6 14.22 29.33 1.82
C ASN A 6 14.19 27.90 2.38
N LEU A 7 15.35 27.25 2.46
CA LEU A 7 15.46 25.84 2.82
C LEU A 7 16.50 25.62 3.92
N LEU A 8 16.16 24.81 4.92
CA LEU A 8 17.10 24.40 5.95
C LEU A 8 18.10 23.39 5.37
N VAL A 9 19.29 23.86 5.02
CA VAL A 9 20.35 23.04 4.39
C VAL A 9 21.23 22.40 5.47
N PRO A 10 21.43 21.07 5.45
CA PRO A 10 22.32 20.39 6.39
C PRO A 10 23.77 20.86 6.27
N GLY A 11 24.45 21.06 7.40
CA GLY A 11 25.85 21.50 7.42
C GLY A 11 26.80 20.58 6.64
N GLN A 12 26.48 19.27 6.54
CA GLN A 12 27.25 18.34 5.71
C GLN A 12 27.18 18.67 4.22
N LEU A 13 25.98 18.96 3.70
CA LEU A 13 25.80 19.34 2.29
C LEU A 13 26.63 20.58 1.98
N ARG A 14 26.47 21.61 2.82
CA ARG A 14 27.21 22.85 2.66
C ARG A 14 28.72 22.64 2.69
N ARG A 15 29.23 21.85 3.65
CA ARG A 15 30.66 21.49 3.72
C ARG A 15 31.14 20.76 2.48
N HIS A 16 30.32 19.86 1.94
CA HIS A 16 30.66 19.13 0.72
C HIS A 16 30.70 20.06 -0.49
N VAL A 17 29.71 20.94 -0.64
CA VAL A 17 29.65 21.96 -1.70
C VAL A 17 30.91 22.83 -1.65
N LEU A 18 31.22 23.40 -0.49
CA LEU A 18 32.38 24.29 -0.32
C LEU A 18 33.74 23.62 -0.60
N LYS A 19 33.86 22.31 -0.35
CA LYS A 19 35.16 21.60 -0.48
C LYS A 19 35.33 20.88 -1.82
N ASN A 20 34.26 20.30 -2.36
CA ASN A 20 34.35 19.30 -3.42
C ASN A 20 33.68 19.73 -4.72
N VAL A 21 32.68 20.62 -4.66
CA VAL A 21 31.94 21.02 -5.86
C VAL A 21 32.76 22.06 -6.62
N LYS A 22 33.16 21.69 -7.83
CA LYS A 22 33.74 22.61 -8.83
C LYS A 22 32.59 22.97 -9.79
N PRO A 23 32.01 24.17 -9.67
CA PRO A 23 30.75 24.45 -10.33
C PRO A 23 30.92 24.52 -11.85
N ARG A 24 30.11 23.76 -12.57
CA ARG A 24 30.05 23.65 -14.03
C ARG A 24 28.71 24.12 -14.60
N SER A 25 27.64 24.01 -13.82
CA SER A 25 26.32 24.54 -14.16
C SER A 25 26.04 25.87 -13.46
N LYS A 26 24.97 26.55 -13.89
CA LYS A 26 24.44 27.72 -13.16
C LYS A 26 23.99 27.30 -11.75
N GLY A 27 23.21 26.24 -11.62
CA GLY A 27 22.75 25.75 -10.32
C GLY A 27 23.86 25.41 -9.33
N GLU A 28 24.96 24.80 -9.79
CA GLU A 28 26.12 24.54 -8.91
C GLU A 28 26.83 25.83 -8.46
N ARG A 29 26.86 26.89 -9.31
CA ARG A 29 27.40 28.20 -8.94
C ARG A 29 26.52 28.87 -7.90
N ASP A 30 25.22 28.95 -8.17
CA ASP A 30 24.23 29.54 -7.27
C ASP A 30 24.22 28.81 -5.92
N LEU A 31 24.30 27.48 -5.93
CA LEU A 31 24.39 26.68 -4.71
C LEU A 31 25.68 26.94 -3.93
N LEU A 32 26.82 27.05 -4.62
CA LEU A 32 28.10 27.35 -4.00
C LEU A 32 28.09 28.73 -3.35
N GLU A 33 27.56 29.75 -4.03
CA GLU A 33 27.40 31.11 -3.53
C GLU A 33 26.52 31.13 -2.27
N ALA A 34 25.31 30.54 -2.33
CA ALA A 34 24.43 30.44 -1.17
C ALA A 34 25.07 29.70 0.01
N CYS A 35 25.86 28.66 -0.28
CA CYS A 35 26.63 27.94 0.75
C CYS A 35 27.74 28.80 1.38
N GLN A 36 28.40 29.67 0.62
CA GLN A 36 29.39 30.61 1.12
C GLN A 36 28.74 31.70 1.99
N ASP A 37 27.60 32.23 1.57
CA ASP A 37 26.83 33.21 2.34
C ASP A 37 26.40 32.66 3.69
N GLY A 38 25.77 31.48 3.71
CA GLY A 38 25.39 30.87 4.97
C GLY A 38 26.60 30.53 5.86
N ALA A 39 27.77 30.26 5.27
CA ALA A 39 29.01 30.01 6.03
C ALA A 39 29.47 31.28 6.75
N ARG A 40 29.49 32.42 6.04
CA ARG A 40 29.75 33.75 6.63
C ARG A 40 28.73 34.08 7.72
N GLU A 41 27.46 33.76 7.50
CA GLU A 41 26.41 34.02 8.49
C GLU A 41 26.58 33.19 9.77
N LEU A 42 26.89 31.89 9.66
CA LEU A 42 27.15 31.07 10.86
C LEU A 42 28.41 31.52 11.61
N GLU A 43 29.43 31.97 10.90
CA GLU A 43 30.64 32.54 11.52
C GLU A 43 30.34 33.84 12.27
N ALA A 44 29.55 34.75 11.67
CA ALA A 44 29.09 35.97 12.33
C ALA A 44 28.25 35.69 13.59
N GLN A 45 27.52 34.57 13.61
CA GLN A 45 26.75 34.10 14.77
C GLN A 45 27.59 33.32 15.81
N GLY A 46 28.90 33.12 15.59
CA GLY A 46 29.76 32.31 16.45
C GLY A 46 29.37 30.83 16.50
N LYS A 47 28.66 30.33 15.49
CA LYS A 47 28.17 28.95 15.42
C LYS A 47 29.14 28.07 14.61
N ASN A 48 29.13 26.76 14.91
CA ASN A 48 29.95 25.80 14.19
C ASN A 48 29.51 25.69 12.71
N THR A 49 30.48 25.57 11.79
CA THR A 49 30.23 25.38 10.35
C THR A 49 29.49 24.07 10.01
N LEU A 50 29.34 23.15 10.95
CA LEU A 50 28.53 21.94 10.81
C LEU A 50 27.05 22.14 11.16
N ASN A 51 26.65 23.28 11.72
CA ASN A 51 25.26 23.56 12.00
C ASN A 51 24.47 23.74 10.69
N SER A 52 23.22 23.28 10.68
CA SER A 52 22.27 23.53 9.59
C SER A 52 21.85 25.00 9.62
N ILE A 53 21.60 25.57 8.44
CA ILE A 53 21.16 26.96 8.28
C ILE A 53 20.16 27.08 7.15
N ALA A 54 19.23 28.02 7.26
CA ALA A 54 18.30 28.37 6.21
C ALA A 54 19.06 29.11 5.08
N LEU A 55 18.99 28.59 3.86
CA LEU A 55 19.57 29.22 2.67
C LEU A 55 18.47 29.55 1.68
N ASP A 56 18.55 30.72 1.07
CA ASP A 56 17.71 31.08 -0.08
C ASP A 56 18.33 30.48 -1.35
N LEU A 57 17.76 29.35 -1.79
CA LEU A 57 18.24 28.65 -2.98
C LEU A 57 17.41 29.08 -4.19
N THR A 58 18.08 29.45 -5.29
CA THR A 58 17.42 29.47 -6.60
C THR A 58 16.93 28.07 -6.95
N ASN A 59 15.99 27.99 -7.87
CA ASN A 59 15.50 26.69 -8.31
C ASN A 59 16.64 25.82 -8.89
N ASP A 60 17.50 26.39 -9.75
CA ASP A 60 18.70 25.73 -10.25
C ASP A 60 19.63 25.23 -9.10
N ALA A 61 19.82 26.04 -8.06
CA ALA A 61 20.61 25.64 -6.88
C ALA A 61 19.98 24.49 -6.10
N LEU A 62 18.66 24.50 -5.95
CA LEU A 62 17.91 23.40 -5.33
C LEU A 62 18.07 22.10 -6.14
N GLY A 63 17.99 22.18 -7.48
CA GLY A 63 18.25 21.05 -8.37
C GLY A 63 19.64 20.45 -8.16
N ALA A 64 20.68 21.28 -8.11
CA ALA A 64 22.04 20.84 -7.83
C ALA A 64 22.19 20.20 -6.43
N ALA A 65 21.52 20.78 -5.43
CA ALA A 65 21.53 20.27 -4.06
C ALA A 65 20.87 18.88 -3.98
N ILE A 66 19.74 18.69 -4.65
CA ILE A 66 19.03 17.41 -4.76
C ILE A 66 19.90 16.36 -5.47
N ALA A 67 20.60 16.73 -6.55
CA ALA A 67 21.49 15.82 -7.25
C ALA A 67 22.62 15.27 -6.34
N ILE A 68 23.23 16.15 -5.53
CA ILE A 68 24.22 15.72 -4.51
C ILE A 68 23.55 14.81 -3.47
N ALA A 69 22.36 15.17 -2.97
CA ALA A 69 21.63 14.38 -1.98
C ALA A 69 21.29 12.97 -2.46
N ARG A 70 20.95 12.80 -3.75
CA ARG A 70 20.74 11.47 -4.36
C ARG A 70 22.01 10.63 -4.35
N SER A 71 23.14 11.21 -4.76
CA SER A 71 24.44 10.52 -4.77
C SER A 71 24.85 10.01 -3.39
N TRP A 72 24.35 10.66 -2.34
CA TRP A 72 24.62 10.29 -0.96
C TRP A 72 23.79 9.14 -0.43
N LEU A 73 22.68 8.78 -1.08
CA LEU A 73 21.86 7.65 -0.64
C LEU A 73 22.61 6.31 -0.73
N SER A 74 23.58 6.21 -1.63
CA SER A 74 24.47 5.05 -1.79
C SER A 74 25.81 5.22 -1.08
N SER A 75 26.01 6.28 -0.30
CA SER A 75 27.27 6.49 0.45
C SER A 75 27.34 5.52 1.64
N ASP A 76 28.55 5.03 1.89
CA ASP A 76 28.93 4.29 3.11
C ASP A 76 28.92 5.18 4.37
N ASN A 77 28.96 6.50 4.21
CA ASN A 77 28.90 7.45 5.31
C ASN A 77 27.45 7.73 5.73
N GLY A 78 27.05 7.17 6.87
CA GLY A 78 25.70 7.36 7.44
C GLY A 78 25.27 8.82 7.61
N ASN A 79 26.20 9.76 7.85
CA ASN A 79 25.87 11.18 7.95
C ASN A 79 25.46 11.78 6.60
N ASN A 80 26.12 11.36 5.51
CA ASN A 80 25.75 11.78 4.15
C ASN A 80 24.36 11.23 3.80
N VAL A 81 24.09 9.97 4.12
CA VAL A 81 22.77 9.35 3.89
C VAL A 81 21.67 10.12 4.62
N MET A 82 21.87 10.45 5.91
CA MET A 82 20.89 11.20 6.70
C MET A 82 20.68 12.63 6.17
N ALA A 83 21.76 13.33 5.81
CA ALA A 83 21.68 14.65 5.20
C ALA A 83 20.95 14.60 3.85
N GLY A 84 21.27 13.61 3.01
CA GLY A 84 20.62 13.39 1.72
C GLY A 84 19.12 13.14 1.87
N LYS A 85 18.72 12.23 2.76
CA LYS A 85 17.31 11.98 3.10
C LYS A 85 16.57 13.24 3.57
N SER A 86 17.21 14.07 4.39
CA SER A 86 16.60 15.30 4.90
C SER A 86 16.35 16.35 3.80
N LEU A 87 17.13 16.31 2.71
CA LEU A 87 16.99 17.23 1.59
C LEU A 87 15.97 16.72 0.56
N LEU A 88 15.90 15.40 0.36
CA LEU A 88 15.02 14.79 -0.65
C LEU A 88 13.52 14.98 -0.38
N LYS A 89 13.13 15.38 0.83
CA LYS A 89 11.74 15.80 1.10
C LYS A 89 11.30 17.00 0.25
N PHE A 90 12.24 17.86 -0.17
CA PHE A 90 11.99 19.02 -1.01
C PHE A 90 11.98 18.67 -2.51
N GLU A 91 12.25 17.42 -2.88
CA GLU A 91 12.24 16.97 -4.28
C GLU A 91 10.83 16.96 -4.89
N LEU A 92 9.80 16.85 -4.06
CA LEU A 92 8.41 16.98 -4.50
C LEU A 92 8.03 18.44 -4.78
N GLU A 93 8.68 19.37 -4.09
CA GLU A 93 8.46 20.81 -4.26
C GLU A 93 9.35 21.39 -5.37
N TYR A 94 10.32 20.64 -5.89
CA TYR A 94 11.21 21.08 -6.95
C TYR A 94 10.53 21.01 -8.32
N GLU A 95 10.33 22.17 -8.94
CA GLU A 95 9.77 22.32 -10.29
C GLU A 95 10.80 23.06 -11.14
N PRO A 96 11.68 22.36 -11.90
CA PRO A 96 12.76 23.00 -12.64
C PRO A 96 12.27 24.11 -13.59
N ASP A 97 13.07 25.18 -13.70
CA ASP A 97 12.75 26.32 -14.57
C ASP A 97 12.79 25.91 -16.06
N ASP A 98 13.69 24.99 -16.41
CA ASP A 98 13.74 24.35 -17.72
C ASP A 98 12.87 23.08 -17.70
N PRO A 99 11.78 23.01 -18.50
CA PRO A 99 10.91 21.83 -18.55
C PRO A 99 11.63 20.58 -19.05
N ARG A 100 12.78 20.71 -19.72
CA ARG A 100 13.63 19.58 -20.13
C ARG A 100 14.26 18.87 -18.94
N GLU A 101 14.46 19.57 -17.83
CA GLU A 101 15.04 19.02 -16.60
C GLU A 101 13.97 18.41 -15.68
N LYS A 102 12.68 18.55 -16.01
CA LYS A 102 11.57 17.98 -15.22
C LYS A 102 11.62 16.46 -15.26
N ARG A 103 11.75 15.84 -14.08
CA ARG A 103 11.82 14.38 -13.94
C ARG A 103 10.46 13.78 -13.58
N TYR A 104 10.00 12.85 -14.40
CA TYR A 104 8.73 12.15 -14.29
C TYR A 104 8.89 10.83 -13.57
N ALA A 105 8.07 10.60 -12.55
CA ALA A 105 8.05 9.33 -11.84
C ALA A 105 7.43 8.24 -12.72
N ILE A 106 8.17 7.17 -12.93
CA ILE A 106 7.74 6.03 -13.72
C ILE A 106 7.75 4.75 -12.90
N LYS A 107 6.79 3.87 -13.21
CA LYS A 107 6.68 2.54 -12.62
C LYS A 107 6.33 1.54 -13.71
N MET A 108 7.20 0.54 -13.87
CA MET A 108 7.01 -0.58 -14.78
C MET A 108 6.52 -1.80 -14.00
N PRO A 109 5.44 -2.45 -14.44
CA PRO A 109 5.00 -3.73 -13.88
C PRO A 109 6.07 -4.82 -14.02
N LYS A 110 6.04 -5.82 -13.13
CA LYS A 110 6.95 -6.97 -13.11
C LYS A 110 7.16 -7.62 -14.49
N SER A 111 6.06 -7.92 -15.19
CA SER A 111 6.11 -8.62 -16.47
C SER A 111 6.85 -7.81 -17.55
N LEU A 112 6.65 -6.49 -17.58
CA LEU A 112 7.32 -5.60 -18.53
C LEU A 112 8.78 -5.36 -18.12
N ALA A 113 9.04 -5.10 -16.85
CA ALA A 113 10.39 -4.89 -16.33
C ALA A 113 11.30 -6.09 -16.62
N GLY A 114 10.76 -7.31 -16.51
CA GLY A 114 11.49 -8.55 -16.82
C GLY A 114 12.09 -8.61 -18.23
N VAL A 115 11.48 -7.94 -19.22
CA VAL A 115 12.01 -7.84 -20.59
C VAL A 115 13.27 -6.98 -20.65
N PHE A 116 13.41 -6.03 -19.74
CA PHE A 116 14.51 -5.05 -19.69
C PHE A 116 15.56 -5.37 -18.63
N THR A 117 15.23 -6.21 -17.64
CA THR A 117 16.10 -6.49 -16.50
C THR A 117 17.48 -6.98 -16.93
N ASP A 118 17.58 -7.88 -17.91
CA ASP A 118 18.88 -8.42 -18.34
C ASP A 118 19.79 -7.36 -18.98
N ASP A 119 19.20 -6.32 -19.58
CA ASP A 119 19.94 -5.24 -20.23
C ASP A 119 20.42 -4.15 -19.24
N TYR A 120 19.65 -3.90 -18.16
CA TYR A 120 19.90 -2.74 -17.28
C TYR A 120 20.23 -3.09 -15.82
N SER A 121 19.92 -4.30 -15.33
CA SER A 121 20.29 -4.71 -13.96
C SER A 121 21.81 -4.88 -13.81
N ASN A 122 22.46 -5.41 -14.85
CA ASN A 122 23.92 -5.51 -14.95
C ASN A 122 24.40 -4.50 -15.98
N TRP A 123 24.55 -3.25 -15.55
CA TRP A 123 24.96 -2.15 -16.42
C TRP A 123 26.31 -2.42 -17.09
N ASP A 124 26.29 -2.90 -18.33
CA ASP A 124 27.49 -3.06 -19.15
C ASP A 124 27.73 -1.78 -19.97
N VAL A 125 28.77 -1.03 -19.56
CA VAL A 125 29.20 0.21 -20.21
C VAL A 125 29.44 0.04 -21.71
N LYS A 126 29.87 -1.16 -22.15
CA LYS A 126 30.15 -1.44 -23.57
C LYS A 126 28.86 -1.58 -24.38
N LYS A 127 27.85 -2.30 -23.87
CA LYS A 127 26.56 -2.49 -24.55
C LYS A 127 25.83 -1.17 -24.78
N HIS A 128 25.99 -0.25 -23.83
CA HIS A 128 25.26 1.01 -23.82
C HIS A 128 26.09 2.20 -24.31
N ALA A 129 27.27 1.98 -24.89
CA ALA A 129 28.19 3.06 -25.27
C ALA A 129 27.54 4.15 -26.15
N ARG A 130 26.59 3.78 -27.00
CA ARG A 130 25.87 4.69 -27.93
C ARG A 130 24.76 5.52 -27.29
N LEU A 131 24.33 5.20 -26.07
CA LEU A 131 23.27 5.96 -25.41
C LEU A 131 23.76 7.36 -25.00
N PRO A 132 22.94 8.42 -25.15
CA PRO A 132 23.23 9.75 -24.61
C PRO A 132 23.54 9.70 -23.11
N LYS A 133 24.41 10.61 -22.64
CA LYS A 133 24.85 10.61 -21.22
C LYS A 133 23.68 10.80 -20.24
N ALA A 134 22.72 11.65 -20.57
CA ALA A 134 21.54 11.90 -19.74
C ALA A 134 20.68 10.63 -19.59
N LEU A 135 20.39 9.96 -20.71
CA LEU A 135 19.67 8.68 -20.75
C LEU A 135 20.38 7.61 -19.89
N LYS A 136 21.71 7.50 -20.01
CA LYS A 136 22.49 6.56 -19.20
C LYS A 136 22.34 6.81 -17.71
N SER A 137 22.45 8.08 -17.29
CA SER A 137 22.30 8.46 -15.88
C SER A 137 20.93 8.06 -15.35
N ASP A 138 19.88 8.36 -16.09
CA ASP A 138 18.51 8.06 -15.67
C ASP A 138 18.26 6.56 -15.55
N LEU A 139 18.69 5.77 -16.54
CA LEU A 139 18.51 4.31 -16.52
C LEU A 139 19.33 3.66 -15.41
N GLN A 140 20.51 4.20 -15.05
CA GLN A 140 21.30 3.73 -13.91
C GLN A 140 20.66 4.08 -12.56
N GLU A 141 19.98 5.22 -12.46
CA GLU A 141 19.28 5.65 -11.24
C GLU A 141 17.95 4.92 -11.03
N MET A 142 17.38 4.32 -12.07
CA MET A 142 16.19 3.49 -11.94
C MET A 142 16.47 2.22 -11.13
N SER A 143 15.54 1.86 -10.26
CA SER A 143 15.54 0.55 -9.63
C SER A 143 15.08 -0.49 -10.65
N TRP A 144 15.92 -1.46 -10.96
CA TRP A 144 15.59 -2.60 -11.82
C TRP A 144 15.58 -3.85 -10.96
N THR A 145 14.40 -4.42 -10.72
CA THR A 145 14.24 -5.60 -9.85
C THR A 145 13.38 -6.66 -10.51
N ALA A 146 13.47 -7.89 -10.02
CA ALA A 146 12.61 -8.98 -10.47
C ALA A 146 11.11 -8.74 -10.17
N THR A 147 10.74 -7.73 -9.39
CA THR A 147 9.33 -7.39 -9.07
C THR A 147 8.82 -6.18 -9.85
N GLY A 148 9.67 -5.51 -10.63
CA GLY A 148 9.32 -4.32 -11.39
C GLY A 148 10.50 -3.36 -11.52
N ALA A 149 10.27 -2.25 -12.21
CA ALA A 149 11.21 -1.15 -12.25
C ALA A 149 10.55 0.18 -11.88
N SER A 150 11.28 1.07 -11.22
CA SER A 150 10.78 2.41 -10.92
C SER A 150 11.91 3.43 -10.79
N GLY A 151 11.62 4.69 -11.10
CA GLY A 151 12.56 5.78 -10.98
C GLY A 151 11.96 7.10 -11.46
N ARG A 152 12.77 8.16 -11.48
CA ARG A 152 12.37 9.48 -12.00
C ARG A 152 13.24 9.86 -13.18
N VAL A 153 12.65 9.94 -14.37
CA VAL A 153 13.38 10.07 -15.63
C VAL A 153 13.06 11.40 -16.34
N LEU A 154 14.01 11.91 -17.10
CA LEU A 154 13.84 13.09 -17.95
C LEU A 154 12.86 12.80 -19.11
N PRO A 155 12.30 13.84 -19.76
CA PRO A 155 11.38 13.67 -20.89
C PRO A 155 11.97 12.85 -22.04
N GLU A 156 13.26 13.07 -22.34
CA GLU A 156 13.99 12.32 -23.38
C GLU A 156 14.07 10.83 -23.05
N THR A 157 14.36 10.50 -21.78
CA THR A 157 14.39 9.13 -21.30
C THR A 157 13.01 8.49 -21.31
N LEU A 158 11.98 9.24 -20.93
CA LEU A 158 10.59 8.78 -21.01
C LEU A 158 10.19 8.42 -22.44
N LYS A 159 10.51 9.30 -23.40
CA LYS A 159 10.29 9.03 -24.83
C LYS A 159 10.96 7.74 -25.28
N TRP A 160 12.25 7.61 -24.96
CA TRP A 160 13.01 6.42 -25.33
C TRP A 160 12.43 5.13 -24.73
N LEU A 161 11.95 5.19 -23.48
CA LEU A 161 11.26 4.06 -22.84
C LEU A 161 9.92 3.76 -23.53
N LEU A 162 9.13 4.77 -23.88
CA LEU A 162 7.88 4.58 -24.63
C LEU A 162 8.16 3.93 -25.98
N ASP A 163 9.17 4.39 -26.73
CA ASP A 163 9.53 3.79 -28.03
C ASP A 163 9.94 2.30 -27.87
N ARG A 164 10.65 1.97 -26.80
CA ARG A 164 11.04 0.58 -26.48
C ARG A 164 9.87 -0.28 -26.05
N VAL A 165 8.97 0.25 -25.23
CA VAL A 165 7.78 -0.46 -24.76
C VAL A 165 6.78 -0.65 -25.89
N GLN A 166 6.73 0.25 -26.87
CA GLN A 166 5.89 0.11 -28.06
C GLN A 166 6.25 -1.16 -28.85
N GLN A 167 7.52 -1.55 -28.88
CA GLN A 167 7.95 -2.80 -29.51
C GLN A 167 7.45 -4.06 -28.77
N GLN A 168 6.98 -3.89 -27.53
CA GLN A 168 6.47 -4.97 -26.67
C GLN A 168 4.94 -5.04 -26.67
N THR A 169 4.23 -4.16 -27.39
CA THR A 169 2.77 -4.18 -27.44
C THR A 169 2.21 -5.37 -28.20
N ASP A 170 3.03 -6.11 -28.96
CA ASP A 170 2.63 -7.35 -29.64
C ASP A 170 3.42 -8.57 -29.13
N HIS A 171 3.92 -8.48 -27.89
CA HIS A 171 4.71 -9.56 -27.29
C HIS A 171 3.87 -10.84 -27.11
N PRO A 172 4.41 -12.04 -27.41
CA PRO A 172 3.66 -13.30 -27.38
C PRO A 172 3.11 -13.67 -25.99
N THR A 173 3.81 -13.27 -24.93
CA THR A 173 3.34 -13.45 -23.55
C THR A 173 2.25 -12.42 -23.20
N PRO A 174 1.00 -12.83 -22.91
CA PRO A 174 -0.12 -11.90 -22.66
C PRO A 174 0.13 -10.94 -21.48
N ALA A 175 0.84 -11.39 -20.45
CA ALA A 175 1.19 -10.56 -19.30
C ALA A 175 2.14 -9.40 -19.66
N VAL A 176 3.03 -9.58 -20.64
CA VAL A 176 3.93 -8.53 -21.14
C VAL A 176 3.14 -7.56 -22.03
N HIS A 177 2.36 -8.11 -22.95
CA HIS A 177 1.46 -7.35 -23.83
C HIS A 177 0.58 -6.37 -23.04
N ARG A 178 -0.14 -6.86 -22.02
CA ARG A 178 -1.01 -6.03 -21.18
C ARG A 178 -0.22 -4.97 -20.41
N ALA A 179 0.92 -5.34 -19.84
CA ALA A 179 1.76 -4.40 -19.10
C ALA A 179 2.36 -3.31 -20.01
N ALA A 180 2.73 -3.65 -21.25
CA ALA A 180 3.21 -2.71 -22.25
C ALA A 180 2.12 -1.71 -22.63
N ARG A 181 0.91 -2.19 -22.94
CA ARG A 181 -0.25 -1.31 -23.23
C ARG A 181 -0.59 -0.40 -22.05
N LYS A 182 -0.63 -0.93 -20.82
CA LYS A 182 -0.89 -0.13 -19.62
C LYS A 182 0.17 0.96 -19.43
N PHE A 183 1.44 0.64 -19.64
CA PHE A 183 2.54 1.59 -19.56
C PHE A 183 2.43 2.70 -20.63
N GLN A 184 2.15 2.33 -21.90
CA GLN A 184 1.89 3.31 -22.97
C GLN A 184 0.74 4.26 -22.59
N ASN A 185 -0.43 3.70 -22.26
CA ASN A 185 -1.61 4.51 -21.94
C ASN A 185 -1.38 5.46 -20.77
N THR A 186 -0.58 5.04 -19.78
CA THR A 186 -0.30 5.84 -18.58
C THR A 186 0.68 6.99 -18.87
N TYR A 187 1.69 6.77 -19.71
CA TYR A 187 2.83 7.69 -19.81
C TYR A 187 2.92 8.46 -21.14
N THR A 188 2.16 8.08 -22.17
CA THR A 188 2.14 8.81 -23.45
C THR A 188 1.64 10.24 -23.26
N GLU A 189 0.50 10.45 -22.58
CA GLU A 189 -0.03 11.79 -22.33
C GLU A 189 0.94 12.64 -21.49
N VAL A 190 1.55 12.04 -20.46
CA VAL A 190 2.55 12.69 -19.62
C VAL A 190 3.75 13.17 -20.44
N HIS A 191 4.22 12.35 -21.38
CA HIS A 191 5.29 12.73 -22.29
C HIS A 191 4.87 13.82 -23.28
N GLU A 192 3.66 13.76 -23.85
CA GLU A 192 3.16 14.79 -24.76
C GLU A 192 3.02 16.16 -24.06
N GLN A 193 2.51 16.17 -22.83
CA GLN A 193 2.45 17.38 -22.01
C GLN A 193 3.86 17.95 -21.77
N ALA A 194 4.84 17.08 -21.47
CA ALA A 194 6.24 17.49 -21.33
C ALA A 194 6.79 18.12 -22.61
N GLN A 195 6.51 17.51 -23.77
CA GLN A 195 6.95 18.02 -25.07
C GLN A 195 6.35 19.39 -25.40
N ARG A 196 5.06 19.60 -25.14
CA ARG A 196 4.41 20.91 -25.36
C ARG A 196 5.08 22.01 -24.54
N LEU A 197 5.42 21.73 -23.28
CA LEU A 197 6.16 22.67 -22.43
C LEU A 197 7.57 22.95 -22.96
N ILE A 198 8.27 21.93 -23.44
CA ILE A 198 9.62 22.09 -24.01
C ILE A 198 9.58 22.93 -25.29
N VAL A 199 8.62 22.67 -26.18
CA VAL A 199 8.44 23.45 -27.42
C VAL A 199 8.13 24.91 -27.11
N GLY A 200 7.19 25.16 -26.19
CA GLY A 200 6.88 26.52 -25.75
C GLY A 200 8.07 27.23 -25.10
N TYR A 201 8.86 26.52 -24.30
CA TYR A 201 10.05 27.07 -23.64
C TYR A 201 11.20 27.39 -24.62
N LEU A 202 11.40 26.55 -25.64
CA LEU A 202 12.45 26.77 -26.64
C LEU A 202 12.11 27.89 -27.62
N GLY A 203 10.88 28.42 -27.58
CA GLY A 203 10.46 29.56 -28.39
C GLY A 203 10.79 29.32 -29.86
N THR A 204 10.21 28.29 -30.47
CA THR A 204 10.25 28.15 -31.93
C THR A 204 9.45 29.29 -32.56
N ASP A 205 10.08 30.46 -32.62
CA ASP A 205 9.79 31.62 -33.46
C ASP A 205 10.00 31.24 -34.94
N GLU A 206 9.32 30.20 -35.43
CA GLU A 206 9.19 29.93 -36.88
C GLU A 206 7.75 30.19 -37.34
N GLY A 207 7.11 31.20 -36.74
CA GLY A 207 5.79 31.69 -37.13
C GLY A 207 5.79 33.21 -37.30
N GLU A 208 6.52 33.71 -38.30
CA GLU A 208 6.18 35.01 -38.89
C GLU A 208 4.69 34.98 -39.29
N GLY A 209 3.86 35.80 -38.65
CA GLY A 209 2.56 36.21 -39.21
C GLY A 209 1.29 35.57 -38.65
N GLN A 210 1.19 35.34 -37.34
CA GLN A 210 -0.13 35.36 -36.69
C GLN A 210 -0.20 36.54 -35.73
N THR A 211 -0.98 37.53 -36.15
CA THR A 211 -1.39 38.70 -35.36
C THR A 211 -1.95 38.20 -34.03
N GLU A 212 -1.27 38.54 -32.92
CA GLU A 212 -1.84 38.32 -31.59
C GLU A 212 -3.19 39.08 -31.52
N PRO A 213 -4.29 38.42 -31.12
CA PRO A 213 -5.51 39.14 -30.82
C PRO A 213 -5.28 39.98 -29.55
N GLU A 214 -5.74 41.23 -29.60
CA GLU A 214 -5.63 42.20 -28.50
C GLU A 214 -6.14 41.61 -27.17
N ALA A 215 -5.40 41.88 -26.09
CA ALA A 215 -5.51 41.26 -24.77
C ALA A 215 -6.83 41.51 -24.00
N ASP A 216 -7.85 42.10 -24.63
CA ASP A 216 -9.10 42.48 -23.97
C ASP A 216 -10.27 41.49 -24.21
N GLU A 217 -10.12 40.44 -25.03
CA GLU A 217 -11.20 39.47 -25.29
C GLU A 217 -11.16 38.17 -24.44
N ILE A 218 -10.15 38.00 -23.58
CA ILE A 218 -9.93 36.73 -22.82
C ILE A 218 -10.86 36.60 -21.59
N LEU A 219 -11.65 37.62 -21.24
CA LEU A 219 -12.51 37.62 -20.04
C LEU A 219 -14.00 37.35 -20.31
N THR A 220 -14.31 36.49 -21.29
CA THR A 220 -15.64 35.85 -21.33
C THR A 220 -15.52 34.36 -20.97
N PRO A 221 -16.51 33.78 -20.25
CA PRO A 221 -16.52 32.35 -19.94
C PRO A 221 -16.46 31.42 -21.16
N GLY A 222 -16.71 31.93 -22.37
CA GLY A 222 -16.55 31.20 -23.63
C GLY A 222 -15.10 31.05 -24.10
N GLY A 223 -14.25 32.06 -23.90
CA GLY A 223 -12.87 32.06 -24.41
C GLY A 223 -11.95 31.04 -23.73
N PHE A 224 -12.25 30.64 -22.50
CA PHE A 224 -11.48 29.63 -21.78
C PHE A 224 -11.79 28.18 -22.24
N MET A 225 -12.97 27.94 -22.83
CA MET A 225 -13.30 26.62 -23.41
C MET A 225 -12.75 26.44 -24.82
N GLU A 226 -12.61 27.52 -25.59
CA GLU A 226 -12.17 27.47 -26.98
C GLU A 226 -10.67 27.14 -27.11
N ALA A 227 -9.85 27.53 -26.13
CA ALA A 227 -8.41 27.22 -26.08
C ALA A 227 -8.10 25.74 -25.71
N ILE A 228 -9.06 24.98 -25.19
CA ILE A 228 -8.90 23.55 -24.86
C ILE A 228 -9.36 22.65 -26.03
N HIS A 229 -10.25 23.15 -26.90
CA HIS A 229 -10.79 22.38 -28.03
C HIS A 229 -10.30 22.94 -29.37
N GLY A 230 -9.04 22.63 -29.69
CA GLY A 230 -8.52 22.72 -31.05
C GLY A 230 -9.20 21.70 -31.98
N ARG A 231 -10.46 21.97 -32.35
CA ARG A 231 -11.19 21.44 -33.51
C ARG A 231 -12.53 22.20 -33.58
N GLY A 232 -12.80 22.80 -34.74
CA GLY A 232 -14.03 23.57 -34.97
C GLY A 232 -15.31 22.78 -34.70
N PRO A 233 -16.46 23.46 -34.58
CA PRO A 233 -17.73 22.85 -34.23
C PRO A 233 -18.31 22.14 -35.46
N GLU A 234 -17.69 21.04 -35.84
CA GLU A 234 -18.37 20.01 -36.62
C GLU A 234 -19.18 19.17 -35.65
N LEU A 235 -20.48 19.07 -35.95
CA LEU A 235 -21.52 18.36 -35.22
C LEU A 235 -21.10 16.89 -34.96
N VAL A 236 -20.35 16.64 -33.89
CA VAL A 236 -20.18 15.29 -33.35
C VAL A 236 -21.52 14.91 -32.75
N GLN A 237 -22.23 14.04 -33.46
CA GLN A 237 -23.49 13.49 -33.03
C GLN A 237 -23.35 12.85 -31.64
N ASP A 238 -24.37 13.08 -30.83
CA ASP A 238 -24.52 12.79 -29.41
C ASP A 238 -24.37 11.29 -29.08
N GLU A 239 -23.15 10.76 -29.14
CA GLU A 239 -22.88 9.42 -28.64
C GLU A 239 -23.06 9.42 -27.12
N PRO A 240 -23.93 8.55 -26.57
CA PRO A 240 -24.20 8.55 -25.14
C PRO A 240 -22.91 8.24 -24.38
N LYS A 241 -22.58 9.12 -23.42
CA LYS A 241 -21.42 8.96 -22.51
C LYS A 241 -21.40 7.54 -21.95
N ARG A 242 -20.25 6.88 -21.92
CA ARG A 242 -20.15 5.52 -21.37
C ARG A 242 -19.78 5.57 -19.88
N LEU A 243 -20.29 4.63 -19.09
CA LEU A 243 -20.01 4.56 -17.66
C LEU A 243 -19.93 3.10 -17.21
N VAL A 244 -18.90 2.76 -16.45
CA VAL A 244 -18.76 1.46 -15.80
C VAL A 244 -19.00 1.64 -14.30
N VAL A 245 -20.00 0.95 -13.76
CA VAL A 245 -20.34 0.98 -12.33
C VAL A 245 -19.94 -0.32 -11.68
N ILE A 246 -19.08 -0.28 -10.67
CA ILE A 246 -18.67 -1.46 -9.90
C ILE A 246 -19.27 -1.47 -8.49
N ALA A 247 -19.64 -2.66 -7.99
CA ALA A 247 -20.19 -2.80 -6.64
C ALA A 247 -19.12 -2.57 -5.56
N CYS A 248 -19.47 -1.89 -4.47
CA CYS A 248 -18.56 -1.75 -3.35
C CYS A 248 -18.32 -3.09 -2.64
N GLY A 249 -17.05 -3.52 -2.55
CA GLY A 249 -16.69 -4.80 -1.95
C GLY A 249 -17.08 -4.91 -0.47
N GLY A 250 -17.43 -6.12 -0.02
CA GLY A 250 -17.72 -6.39 1.40
C GLY A 250 -16.50 -6.13 2.29
N LYS A 251 -15.36 -6.72 1.91
CA LYS A 251 -14.07 -6.64 2.61
C LYS A 251 -13.40 -5.27 2.39
N LYS A 252 -13.04 -4.60 3.48
CA LYS A 252 -12.42 -3.26 3.48
C LYS A 252 -11.17 -3.22 4.34
N SER A 253 -10.21 -2.38 3.95
CA SER A 253 -9.00 -2.12 4.73
C SER A 253 -9.34 -1.51 6.08
N SER A 254 -8.70 -2.03 7.13
CA SER A 254 -8.77 -1.49 8.51
C SER A 254 -7.86 -0.30 8.75
N ALA A 255 -7.17 0.21 7.72
CA ALA A 255 -6.34 1.40 7.84
C ALA A 255 -7.16 2.58 8.40
N PRO A 256 -6.64 3.33 9.39
CA PRO A 256 -7.35 4.46 9.98
C PRO A 256 -7.48 5.62 8.99
N GLY A 257 -8.38 6.57 9.29
CA GLY A 257 -8.58 7.78 8.50
C GLY A 257 -9.37 7.56 7.21
N LYS A 258 -9.44 8.60 6.37
CA LYS A 258 -9.96 8.53 5.01
C LYS A 258 -8.84 8.13 4.06
N ILE A 259 -9.12 7.22 3.13
CA ILE A 259 -8.19 6.79 2.08
C ILE A 259 -8.97 6.61 0.77
N PRO A 260 -8.33 6.66 -0.40
CA PRO A 260 -8.99 6.45 -1.69
C PRO A 260 -9.83 5.17 -1.71
N ALA A 261 -11.01 5.24 -2.32
CA ALA A 261 -11.99 4.17 -2.34
C ALA A 261 -11.44 2.87 -2.96
N GLU A 262 -10.65 2.97 -4.03
CA GLU A 262 -9.94 1.84 -4.64
C GLU A 262 -8.97 1.12 -3.68
N THR A 263 -8.42 1.85 -2.71
CA THR A 263 -7.54 1.30 -1.68
C THR A 263 -8.34 0.80 -0.48
N ARG A 264 -9.51 1.41 -0.22
CA ARG A 264 -10.40 1.01 0.88
C ARG A 264 -11.01 -0.37 0.64
N TYR A 265 -11.51 -0.66 -0.55
CA TYR A 265 -12.11 -1.96 -0.86
C TYR A 265 -11.03 -2.96 -1.28
N ILE A 266 -10.84 -4.01 -0.49
CA ILE A 266 -9.73 -4.96 -0.66
C ILE A 266 -10.18 -6.36 -1.07
N GLY A 267 -11.49 -6.58 -1.21
CA GLY A 267 -12.03 -7.89 -1.56
C GLY A 267 -11.67 -8.32 -2.98
N ASN A 268 -11.42 -9.61 -3.17
CA ASN A 268 -11.11 -10.25 -4.43
C ASN A 268 -12.20 -10.01 -5.48
N TYR A 269 -13.47 -10.11 -5.09
CA TYR A 269 -14.58 -9.79 -6.00
C TYR A 269 -14.56 -8.33 -6.47
N PHE A 270 -14.28 -7.38 -5.57
CA PHE A 270 -14.13 -5.97 -5.94
C PHE A 270 -12.94 -5.77 -6.88
N ARG A 271 -11.79 -6.39 -6.58
CA ARG A 271 -10.59 -6.33 -7.42
C ARG A 271 -10.84 -6.90 -8.81
N ALA A 272 -11.54 -8.02 -8.91
CA ALA A 272 -11.91 -8.62 -10.19
C ALA A 272 -12.85 -7.69 -11.00
N CYS A 273 -13.85 -7.07 -10.35
CA CYS A 273 -14.69 -6.07 -10.99
C CYS A 273 -13.88 -4.87 -11.48
N LEU A 274 -12.94 -4.38 -10.67
CA LEU A 274 -12.07 -3.26 -11.03
C LEU A 274 -11.16 -3.62 -12.21
N MET A 275 -10.53 -4.79 -12.22
CA MET A 275 -9.70 -5.27 -13.33
C MET A 275 -10.50 -5.43 -14.63
N ALA A 276 -11.73 -5.94 -14.54
CA ALA A 276 -12.61 -6.01 -15.69
C ALA A 276 -13.07 -4.62 -16.16
N ALA A 277 -13.30 -3.67 -15.24
CA ALA A 277 -13.63 -2.29 -15.59
C ALA A 277 -12.46 -1.57 -16.28
N GLU A 278 -11.20 -1.83 -15.89
CA GLU A 278 -10.00 -1.23 -16.50
C GLU A 278 -9.87 -1.54 -18.01
N VAL A 279 -10.45 -2.65 -18.48
CA VAL A 279 -10.44 -3.04 -19.90
C VAL A 279 -11.72 -2.67 -20.66
N MET A 280 -12.68 -2.07 -19.96
CA MET A 280 -13.92 -1.56 -20.55
C MET A 280 -13.79 -0.09 -20.92
N ASP A 281 -14.67 0.36 -21.79
CA ASP A 281 -14.72 1.74 -22.28
C ASP A 281 -15.60 2.61 -21.36
N GLY A 282 -15.07 3.77 -20.98
CA GLY A 282 -15.71 4.77 -20.11
C GLY A 282 -15.13 4.86 -18.68
N PRO A 283 -15.40 5.97 -17.98
CA PRO A 283 -15.03 6.14 -16.57
C PRO A 283 -15.60 5.04 -15.67
N THR A 284 -14.81 4.64 -14.66
CA THR A 284 -15.22 3.69 -13.64
C THR A 284 -15.63 4.40 -12.35
N MET A 285 -16.82 4.10 -11.85
CA MET A 285 -17.33 4.61 -10.57
C MET A 285 -17.78 3.45 -9.67
N ILE A 286 -17.67 3.66 -8.35
CA ILE A 286 -18.09 2.68 -7.35
C ILE A 286 -19.48 3.06 -6.86
N LEU A 287 -20.41 2.10 -6.88
CA LEU A 287 -21.66 2.24 -6.15
C LEU A 287 -21.44 1.79 -4.69
N SER A 288 -21.20 2.75 -3.81
CA SER A 288 -21.02 2.58 -2.37
C SER A 288 -22.35 2.54 -1.63
N ALA A 289 -22.53 1.53 -0.77
CA ALA A 289 -23.69 1.43 0.11
C ALA A 289 -23.83 2.59 1.11
N LYS A 290 -22.75 3.32 1.45
CA LYS A 290 -22.79 4.47 2.37
C LYS A 290 -22.76 5.81 1.63
N TYR A 291 -21.93 5.91 0.58
CA TYR A 291 -21.61 7.19 -0.07
C TYR A 291 -22.30 7.40 -1.43
N GLY A 292 -23.00 6.39 -1.97
CA GLY A 292 -23.63 6.49 -3.29
C GLY A 292 -22.63 6.27 -4.42
N LEU A 293 -22.75 7.03 -5.51
CA LEU A 293 -21.87 6.93 -6.67
C LEU A 293 -20.62 7.78 -6.45
N ILE A 294 -19.45 7.15 -6.35
CA ILE A 294 -18.18 7.83 -6.07
C ILE A 294 -17.08 7.43 -7.05
N PRO A 295 -16.13 8.33 -7.40
CA PRO A 295 -14.95 7.97 -8.17
C PRO A 295 -13.99 7.08 -7.38
N LEU A 296 -13.06 6.40 -8.06
CA LEU A 296 -12.06 5.52 -7.45
C LEU A 296 -11.16 6.24 -6.44
N THR A 297 -10.87 7.52 -6.69
CA THR A 297 -9.97 8.37 -5.90
C THR A 297 -10.64 9.02 -4.69
N GLU A 298 -11.97 8.91 -4.54
CA GLU A 298 -12.70 9.51 -3.42
C GLU A 298 -12.20 8.98 -2.08
N GLU A 299 -11.82 9.87 -1.17
CA GLU A 299 -11.30 9.47 0.13
C GLU A 299 -12.42 9.12 1.12
N ILE A 300 -12.54 7.84 1.45
CA ILE A 300 -13.62 7.32 2.30
C ILE A 300 -13.12 6.71 3.61
N GLU A 301 -13.91 6.90 4.67
CA GLU A 301 -13.72 6.22 5.96
C GLU A 301 -14.15 4.76 5.88
N ASN A 302 -13.60 3.92 6.76
CA ASN A 302 -14.04 2.55 6.92
C ASN A 302 -15.50 2.49 7.43
N TYR A 303 -16.28 1.54 6.94
CA TYR A 303 -17.68 1.36 7.32
C TYR A 303 -18.15 -0.08 7.08
N SER A 304 -19.19 -0.51 7.80
CA SER A 304 -19.77 -1.85 7.67
C SER A 304 -21.28 -1.76 7.46
N ILE A 305 -21.70 -1.31 6.27
CA ILE A 305 -23.10 -1.19 5.85
C ILE A 305 -23.23 -1.87 4.49
N LYS A 306 -24.23 -2.73 4.31
CA LYS A 306 -24.56 -3.34 3.00
C LYS A 306 -25.66 -2.54 2.32
N LEU A 307 -25.73 -2.63 0.99
CA LEU A 307 -26.78 -1.97 0.22
C LEU A 307 -28.15 -2.55 0.60
N GLY A 308 -29.08 -1.67 1.00
CA GLY A 308 -30.41 -2.04 1.51
C GLY A 308 -30.51 -2.12 3.03
N ASP A 309 -29.40 -2.09 3.77
CA ASP A 309 -29.43 -2.03 5.23
C ASP A 309 -29.91 -0.66 5.72
N LYS A 310 -30.37 -0.60 6.97
CA LYS A 310 -30.68 0.66 7.64
C LYS A 310 -29.42 1.54 7.70
N GLY A 311 -29.52 2.75 7.16
CA GLY A 311 -28.38 3.67 7.03
C GLY A 311 -27.59 3.55 5.74
N SER A 312 -28.01 2.67 4.82
CA SER A 312 -27.50 2.70 3.44
C SER A 312 -28.07 3.88 2.65
N ILE A 313 -27.33 4.31 1.64
CA ILE A 313 -27.69 5.40 0.75
C ILE A 313 -29.01 5.12 0.04
N ARG A 314 -29.84 6.15 -0.14
CA ARG A 314 -31.09 6.05 -0.90
C ARG A 314 -30.79 6.19 -2.39
N LEU A 315 -31.46 5.39 -3.22
CA LEU A 315 -31.26 5.44 -4.67
C LEU A 315 -31.66 6.78 -5.31
N GLY A 316 -32.58 7.53 -4.70
CA GLY A 316 -32.87 8.91 -5.11
C GLY A 316 -31.63 9.81 -5.04
N THR A 317 -30.85 9.72 -3.96
CA THR A 317 -29.59 10.48 -3.81
C THR A 317 -28.55 10.06 -4.85
N VAL A 318 -28.50 8.78 -5.21
CA VAL A 318 -27.59 8.30 -6.26
C VAL A 318 -28.00 8.84 -7.63
N ARG A 319 -29.31 8.98 -7.88
CA ARG A 319 -29.84 9.60 -9.11
C ARG A 319 -29.49 11.09 -9.16
N ASP A 320 -29.59 11.80 -8.05
CA ASP A 320 -29.20 13.22 -7.96
C ASP A 320 -27.70 13.38 -8.23
N GLN A 321 -26.84 12.53 -7.63
CA GLN A 321 -25.40 12.50 -7.93
C GLN A 321 -25.11 12.24 -9.42
N ALA A 322 -25.84 11.32 -10.05
CA ALA A 322 -25.70 11.06 -11.48
C ALA A 322 -26.15 12.25 -12.34
N ALA A 323 -27.14 13.03 -11.88
CA ALA A 323 -27.59 14.24 -12.56
C ALA A 323 -26.54 15.35 -12.47
N ASP A 324 -25.97 15.57 -11.29
CA ASP A 324 -24.93 16.58 -11.05
C ASP A 324 -23.66 16.32 -11.88
N LEU A 325 -23.38 15.05 -12.19
CA LEU A 325 -22.25 14.61 -13.02
C LEU A 325 -22.60 14.52 -14.52
N ASP A 326 -23.82 14.86 -14.91
CA ASP A 326 -24.33 14.72 -16.29
C ASP A 326 -24.16 13.29 -16.85
N LEU A 327 -24.51 12.30 -16.02
CA LEU A 327 -24.42 10.86 -16.30
C LEU A 327 -25.79 10.18 -16.47
N LEU A 328 -26.91 10.90 -16.33
CA LEU A 328 -28.24 10.30 -16.46
C LEU A 328 -28.49 9.71 -17.87
N GLY A 329 -27.92 10.33 -18.92
CA GLY A 329 -27.98 9.84 -20.30
C GLY A 329 -26.92 8.79 -20.65
N ALA A 330 -26.11 8.34 -19.69
CA ALA A 330 -24.98 7.47 -19.98
C ALA A 330 -25.38 6.04 -20.34
N ALA A 331 -24.64 5.42 -21.26
CA ALA A 331 -24.66 3.99 -21.53
C ALA A 331 -23.90 3.24 -20.41
N VAL A 332 -24.64 2.68 -19.46
CA VAL A 332 -24.08 2.08 -18.25
C VAL A 332 -23.85 0.57 -18.38
N THR A 333 -22.66 0.12 -17.97
CA THR A 333 -22.36 -1.29 -17.68
C THR A 333 -22.12 -1.47 -16.19
N VAL A 334 -22.83 -2.39 -15.54
CA VAL A 334 -22.69 -2.67 -14.11
C VAL A 334 -22.01 -4.02 -13.86
N LEU A 335 -20.96 -3.99 -13.04
CA LEU A 335 -20.22 -5.16 -12.57
C LEU A 335 -20.46 -5.32 -11.07
N GLY A 336 -21.34 -6.25 -10.71
CA GLY A 336 -21.67 -6.52 -9.33
C GLY A 336 -22.76 -7.57 -9.16
N GLY A 337 -23.01 -7.94 -7.90
CA GLY A 337 -24.10 -8.86 -7.56
C GLY A 337 -25.49 -8.28 -7.82
N GLU A 338 -26.50 -9.13 -7.81
CA GLU A 338 -27.89 -8.84 -8.20
C GLU A 338 -28.49 -7.61 -7.52
N LYS A 339 -28.21 -7.38 -6.23
CA LYS A 339 -28.68 -6.19 -5.51
C LYS A 339 -28.17 -4.88 -6.12
N TYR A 340 -26.90 -4.84 -6.53
CA TYR A 340 -26.31 -3.67 -7.17
C TYR A 340 -26.85 -3.47 -8.57
N VAL A 341 -26.98 -4.55 -9.35
CA VAL A 341 -27.59 -4.53 -10.68
C VAL A 341 -29.02 -3.97 -10.62
N THR A 342 -29.80 -4.43 -9.64
CA THR A 342 -31.17 -3.94 -9.43
C THR A 342 -31.19 -2.46 -9.06
N GLY A 343 -30.31 -2.02 -8.17
CA GLY A 343 -30.21 -0.60 -7.80
C GLY A 343 -29.80 0.30 -8.97
N VAL A 344 -28.81 -0.10 -9.76
CA VAL A 344 -28.37 0.64 -10.95
C VAL A 344 -29.50 0.73 -11.98
N ARG A 345 -30.25 -0.36 -12.21
CA ARG A 345 -31.37 -0.37 -13.18
C ARG A 345 -32.55 0.52 -12.80
N GLN A 346 -32.69 0.90 -11.53
CA GLN A 346 -33.69 1.90 -11.13
C GLN A 346 -33.31 3.32 -11.56
N ILE A 347 -32.02 3.57 -11.82
CA ILE A 347 -31.50 4.87 -12.24
C ILE A 347 -31.27 4.88 -13.76
N TRP A 348 -30.68 3.80 -14.29
CA TRP A 348 -30.44 3.57 -15.71
C TRP A 348 -31.14 2.27 -16.16
N PRO A 349 -32.40 2.33 -16.63
CA PRO A 349 -33.17 1.14 -17.01
C PRO A 349 -32.47 0.23 -18.02
N ASP A 350 -31.70 0.81 -18.93
CA ASP A 350 -31.00 0.10 -20.01
C ASP A 350 -29.59 -0.40 -19.62
N ALA A 351 -29.24 -0.34 -18.32
CA ALA A 351 -27.92 -0.78 -17.85
C ALA A 351 -27.63 -2.26 -18.16
N LYS A 352 -26.48 -2.50 -18.80
CA LYS A 352 -25.98 -3.84 -19.14
C LYS A 352 -25.35 -4.48 -17.90
N ALA A 353 -25.73 -5.71 -17.60
CA ALA A 353 -25.17 -6.51 -16.51
C ALA A 353 -24.64 -7.83 -17.10
N PRO A 354 -23.35 -7.89 -17.49
CA PRO A 354 -22.80 -9.06 -18.18
C PRO A 354 -22.61 -10.26 -17.24
N LEU A 355 -22.51 -10.03 -15.94
CA LEU A 355 -22.26 -11.07 -14.94
C LEU A 355 -23.54 -11.84 -14.59
N LYS A 356 -23.48 -13.17 -14.66
CA LYS A 356 -24.59 -14.08 -14.30
C LYS A 356 -24.14 -15.16 -13.31
N GLY A 357 -25.08 -15.70 -12.55
CA GLY A 357 -24.82 -16.83 -11.65
C GLY A 357 -24.27 -16.42 -10.27
N ASN A 358 -23.66 -17.37 -9.56
CA ASN A 358 -23.09 -17.16 -8.22
C ASN A 358 -21.73 -16.42 -8.25
N ILE A 359 -21.19 -16.05 -7.09
CA ILE A 359 -19.94 -15.26 -7.00
C ILE A 359 -18.76 -15.96 -7.71
N GLY A 360 -18.58 -17.26 -7.51
CA GLY A 360 -17.54 -18.03 -8.21
C GLY A 360 -17.66 -18.01 -9.74
N GLN A 361 -18.87 -18.20 -10.27
CA GLN A 361 -19.14 -18.10 -11.71
C GLN A 361 -18.91 -16.69 -12.25
N GLN A 362 -19.24 -15.68 -11.46
CA GLN A 362 -18.99 -14.28 -11.82
C GLN A 362 -17.49 -13.96 -11.82
N LEU A 363 -16.72 -14.48 -10.86
CA LEU A 363 -15.25 -14.36 -10.84
C LEU A 363 -14.62 -14.98 -12.08
N GLN A 364 -15.13 -16.12 -12.53
CA GLN A 364 -14.69 -16.75 -13.79
C GLN A 364 -15.03 -15.88 -15.02
N GLN A 365 -16.23 -15.30 -15.07
CA GLN A 365 -16.63 -14.37 -16.14
C GLN A 365 -15.76 -13.11 -16.14
N LEU A 366 -15.49 -12.53 -14.98
CA LEU A 366 -14.61 -11.36 -14.82
C LEU A 366 -13.19 -11.69 -15.30
N ALA A 367 -12.64 -12.83 -14.91
CA ALA A 367 -11.33 -13.30 -15.38
C ALA A 367 -11.28 -13.48 -16.91
N GLY A 368 -12.37 -13.93 -17.52
CA GLY A 368 -12.53 -13.98 -18.97
C GLY A 368 -12.51 -12.59 -19.63
N MET A 369 -13.05 -11.56 -18.97
CA MET A 369 -13.06 -10.19 -19.51
C MET A 369 -11.67 -9.55 -19.55
N TYR A 370 -10.85 -9.74 -18.50
CA TYR A 370 -9.47 -9.21 -18.45
C TYR A 370 -8.39 -10.20 -18.89
N GLU A 371 -8.78 -11.38 -19.38
CA GLU A 371 -7.90 -12.48 -19.82
C GLU A 371 -6.82 -12.86 -18.79
N GLY A 372 -7.22 -13.03 -17.53
CA GLY A 372 -6.30 -13.37 -16.44
C GLY A 372 -6.76 -14.55 -15.58
N GLU A 373 -6.04 -14.78 -14.49
CA GLU A 373 -6.35 -15.86 -13.56
C GLU A 373 -7.59 -15.53 -12.73
N VAL A 374 -8.40 -16.55 -12.44
CA VAL A 374 -9.59 -16.44 -11.60
C VAL A 374 -9.14 -16.18 -10.17
N LEU A 375 -9.57 -15.06 -9.59
CA LEU A 375 -9.36 -14.81 -8.16
C LEU A 375 -10.27 -15.73 -7.35
N GLU A 376 -9.74 -16.26 -6.24
CA GLU A 376 -10.52 -17.06 -5.30
C GLU A 376 -11.58 -16.19 -4.62
N ASP A 377 -12.75 -16.75 -4.39
CA ASP A 377 -13.81 -16.06 -3.67
C ASP A 377 -13.41 -15.92 -2.19
N ASP A 378 -13.31 -14.68 -1.71
CA ASP A 378 -13.03 -14.38 -0.30
C ASP A 378 -14.10 -15.00 0.63
N GLU A 379 -15.32 -15.22 0.14
CA GLU A 379 -16.40 -15.87 0.90
C GLU A 379 -16.27 -17.41 0.90
N SER A 380 -15.52 -17.99 -0.05
CA SER A 380 -15.30 -19.44 -0.14
C SER A 380 -14.17 -19.97 0.77
N GLU A 381 -13.33 -19.09 1.33
CA GLU A 381 -12.35 -19.49 2.35
C GLU A 381 -13.04 -20.07 3.61
N ASP A 382 -14.32 -19.76 3.83
CA ASP A 382 -15.15 -20.28 4.92
C ASP A 382 -16.01 -21.51 4.55
N GLN A 383 -16.06 -21.95 3.28
CA GLN A 383 -16.94 -23.06 2.83
C GLN A 383 -16.25 -24.07 1.89
N GLY A 384 -14.96 -24.36 2.12
CA GLY A 384 -14.31 -25.54 1.55
C GLY A 384 -14.87 -26.85 2.14
N PRO A 385 -14.69 -28.01 1.47
CA PRO A 385 -15.43 -29.24 1.73
C PRO A 385 -15.40 -29.59 3.22
N GLU A 386 -16.59 -29.82 3.78
CA GLU A 386 -16.81 -30.26 5.16
C GLU A 386 -15.94 -31.49 5.43
N ALA A 387 -14.72 -31.28 5.93
CA ALA A 387 -14.10 -32.26 6.79
C ALA A 387 -15.05 -32.30 7.99
N ALA A 388 -15.91 -33.32 8.03
CA ALA A 388 -16.85 -33.56 9.12
C ALA A 388 -16.13 -33.25 10.42
N GLY A 389 -16.57 -32.18 11.08
CA GLY A 389 -15.95 -31.74 12.32
C GLY A 389 -15.97 -32.90 13.32
N PRO A 390 -15.09 -32.87 14.33
CA PRO A 390 -15.15 -33.86 15.40
C PRO A 390 -16.53 -33.84 16.07
N ASP A 391 -17.10 -35.02 16.35
CA ASP A 391 -18.43 -35.18 16.97
C ASP A 391 -18.57 -34.44 18.30
N HIS A 392 -17.45 -34.26 19.00
CA HIS A 392 -17.37 -33.49 20.24
C HIS A 392 -16.32 -32.41 20.11
N HIS A 393 -16.64 -31.21 20.59
CA HIS A 393 -15.70 -30.11 20.68
C HIS A 393 -15.85 -29.32 21.97
N TYR A 394 -14.77 -28.61 22.33
CA TYR A 394 -14.65 -27.84 23.54
C TYR A 394 -14.40 -26.37 23.22
N ILE A 395 -14.92 -25.50 24.10
CA ILE A 395 -14.67 -24.06 24.07
C ILE A 395 -13.98 -23.70 25.39
N GLY A 396 -12.66 -23.55 25.35
CA GLY A 396 -11.84 -23.37 26.55
C GLY A 396 -10.57 -22.58 26.28
N CYS A 397 -9.81 -22.30 27.34
CA CYS A 397 -8.46 -21.75 27.21
C CYS A 397 -7.51 -22.82 26.66
N LEU A 398 -6.44 -22.43 25.96
CA LEU A 398 -5.43 -23.38 25.48
C LEU A 398 -4.83 -24.23 26.61
N ARG A 399 -4.72 -23.69 27.84
CA ARG A 399 -4.27 -24.43 29.04
C ARG A 399 -5.17 -25.61 29.42
N ASP A 400 -6.41 -25.63 28.92
CA ASP A 400 -7.38 -26.68 29.20
C ASP A 400 -7.19 -27.88 28.26
N VAL A 401 -6.30 -27.77 27.24
CA VAL A 401 -5.90 -28.88 26.37
C VAL A 401 -5.00 -29.84 27.16
N PRO A 402 -5.38 -31.12 27.31
CA PRO A 402 -4.57 -32.10 28.03
C PRO A 402 -3.18 -32.27 27.42
N HIS A 403 -2.19 -32.46 28.30
CA HIS A 403 -0.79 -32.70 27.93
C HIS A 403 -0.11 -31.58 27.14
N LEU A 404 -0.63 -30.34 27.21
CA LEU A 404 -0.05 -29.18 26.54
C LEU A 404 1.48 -29.10 26.73
N PRO A 405 2.26 -28.87 25.66
CA PRO A 405 3.71 -28.80 25.75
C PRO A 405 4.14 -27.73 26.74
N SER A 406 5.21 -27.98 27.48
CA SER A 406 5.77 -27.00 28.43
C SER A 406 7.28 -27.05 28.40
N ARG A 407 7.93 -26.11 29.08
CA ARG A 407 9.40 -26.06 29.17
C ARG A 407 10.03 -27.38 29.65
N GLY A 408 9.34 -28.13 30.51
CA GLY A 408 9.81 -29.42 31.02
C GLY A 408 9.28 -30.64 30.25
N ARG A 409 8.38 -30.44 29.28
CA ARG A 409 7.75 -31.50 28.47
C ARG A 409 7.56 -30.98 27.04
N PRO A 410 8.60 -31.04 26.17
CA PRO A 410 8.56 -30.44 24.85
C PRO A 410 7.79 -31.28 23.80
N HIS A 411 7.00 -32.27 24.23
CA HIS A 411 6.28 -33.14 23.30
C HIS A 411 5.18 -32.35 22.58
N GLN A 412 5.28 -32.32 21.26
CA GLN A 412 4.30 -31.73 20.36
C GLN A 412 2.96 -32.45 20.53
N VAL A 413 1.88 -31.70 20.76
CA VAL A 413 0.52 -32.23 20.86
C VAL A 413 -0.23 -31.88 19.59
N SER A 414 -1.00 -32.81 19.05
CA SER A 414 -1.85 -32.57 17.88
C SER A 414 -3.31 -32.50 18.32
N ILE A 415 -4.02 -31.45 17.90
CA ILE A 415 -5.44 -31.24 18.19
C ILE A 415 -6.19 -30.84 16.93
N TRP A 416 -7.50 -31.02 16.95
CA TRP A 416 -8.39 -30.30 16.04
C TRP A 416 -8.58 -28.88 16.56
N PHE A 417 -8.42 -27.89 15.69
CA PHE A 417 -8.55 -26.46 16.00
C PHE A 417 -9.51 -25.78 15.01
N ALA A 418 -10.45 -25.00 15.53
CA ALA A 418 -11.47 -24.30 14.76
C ALA A 418 -11.47 -22.77 15.03
N GLY A 419 -10.32 -22.21 15.37
CA GLY A 419 -10.16 -20.77 15.57
C GLY A 419 -10.29 -20.31 17.03
N LYS A 420 -10.16 -19.00 17.22
CA LYS A 420 -10.20 -18.33 18.54
C LYS A 420 -11.66 -18.14 18.99
N ALA A 421 -11.96 -18.59 20.21
CA ALA A 421 -13.28 -18.42 20.82
C ALA A 421 -13.35 -17.06 21.54
N GLY A 422 -14.05 -16.09 20.93
CA GLY A 422 -14.24 -14.75 21.48
C GLY A 422 -15.63 -14.55 22.09
N ARG A 423 -15.84 -13.46 22.85
CA ARG A 423 -17.15 -13.10 23.46
C ARG A 423 -18.31 -12.96 22.45
N GLY A 424 -18.02 -12.88 21.15
CA GLY A 424 -19.03 -12.76 20.08
C GLY A 424 -18.94 -13.81 18.97
N ARG A 425 -18.09 -14.84 19.10
CA ARG A 425 -18.03 -15.97 18.16
C ARG A 425 -18.36 -17.25 18.92
N GLY A 426 -19.63 -17.63 18.90
CA GLY A 426 -20.12 -18.83 19.58
C GLY A 426 -19.87 -20.11 18.77
N GLU A 427 -19.79 -20.01 17.45
CA GLU A 427 -19.65 -21.16 16.56
C GLU A 427 -18.18 -21.38 16.16
N PRO A 428 -17.71 -22.64 16.15
CA PRO A 428 -16.38 -22.99 15.67
C PRO A 428 -16.25 -22.65 14.17
N GLY A 429 -15.08 -22.15 13.77
CA GLY A 429 -14.72 -22.04 12.35
C GLY A 429 -14.32 -23.38 11.74
N ARG A 430 -13.63 -23.35 10.59
CA ARG A 430 -13.15 -24.56 9.93
C ARG A 430 -12.18 -25.36 10.81
N TRP A 431 -12.50 -26.64 11.02
CA TRP A 431 -11.63 -27.58 11.72
C TRP A 431 -10.37 -27.89 10.93
N ARG A 432 -9.21 -27.72 11.57
CA ARG A 432 -7.89 -28.05 11.03
C ARG A 432 -7.12 -28.86 12.05
N LYS A 433 -6.33 -29.84 11.59
CA LYS A 433 -5.35 -30.51 12.47
C LYS A 433 -4.20 -29.55 12.68
N VAL A 434 -3.87 -29.25 13.93
CA VAL A 434 -2.75 -28.38 14.27
C VAL A 434 -1.82 -29.05 15.26
N HIS A 435 -0.54 -28.76 15.10
CA HIS A 435 0.46 -29.03 16.11
C HIS A 435 0.60 -27.84 17.05
N VAL A 436 0.53 -28.11 18.35
CA VAL A 436 0.79 -27.13 19.40
C VAL A 436 2.25 -27.27 19.82
N THR A 437 3.01 -26.18 19.69
CA THR A 437 4.42 -26.11 20.07
C THR A 437 4.64 -24.99 21.08
N TYR A 438 5.35 -25.26 22.17
CA TYR A 438 5.75 -24.24 23.13
C TYR A 438 6.96 -23.47 22.60
N THR A 439 6.80 -22.18 22.31
CA THR A 439 7.86 -21.35 21.71
C THR A 439 8.76 -20.66 22.75
N GLY A 440 8.36 -20.67 24.03
CA GLY A 440 9.03 -19.95 25.11
C GLY A 440 8.19 -18.81 25.67
N ALA A 441 8.61 -18.19 26.77
CA ALA A 441 7.94 -17.03 27.39
C ALA A 441 6.41 -17.18 27.63
N SER A 442 5.93 -18.41 27.92
CA SER A 442 4.49 -18.70 28.08
C SER A 442 3.65 -18.53 26.80
N GLU A 443 4.28 -18.62 25.63
CA GLU A 443 3.66 -18.58 24.31
C GLU A 443 3.69 -19.93 23.59
N TYR A 444 2.71 -20.11 22.71
CA TYR A 444 2.43 -21.31 21.95
C TYR A 444 2.18 -20.96 20.50
N ASP A 445 2.70 -21.77 19.59
CA ASP A 445 2.39 -21.71 18.17
C ASP A 445 1.48 -22.89 17.80
N LEU A 446 0.39 -22.60 17.11
CA LEU A 446 -0.52 -23.58 16.51
C LEU A 446 -0.24 -23.63 15.01
N THR A 447 0.52 -24.63 14.59
CA THR A 447 0.94 -24.83 13.20
C THR A 447 0.03 -25.85 12.51
N ASP A 448 -0.52 -25.50 11.35
CA ASP A 448 -1.34 -26.39 10.53
C ASP A 448 -0.53 -27.61 10.06
N VAL A 449 -1.04 -28.83 10.30
CA VAL A 449 -0.32 -30.08 10.02
C VAL A 449 -0.12 -30.30 8.52
N GLU A 450 -1.07 -29.86 7.69
CA GLU A 450 -1.02 -30.09 6.24
C GLU A 450 -0.12 -29.07 5.54
N THR A 451 -0.25 -27.80 5.94
CA THR A 451 0.44 -26.69 5.25
C THR A 451 1.75 -26.27 5.91
N GLY A 452 2.00 -26.66 7.16
CA GLY A 452 3.15 -26.22 7.95
C GLY A 452 3.11 -24.72 8.33
N LYS A 453 1.99 -24.02 8.07
CA LYS A 453 1.84 -22.59 8.33
C LYS A 453 1.38 -22.35 9.78
N SER A 454 2.02 -21.40 10.47
CA SER A 454 1.53 -20.91 11.76
C SER A 454 0.17 -20.24 11.57
N LEU A 455 -0.85 -20.76 12.26
CA LEU A 455 -2.22 -20.24 12.23
C LEU A 455 -2.48 -19.26 13.36
N LEU A 456 -1.88 -19.51 14.54
CA LEU A 456 -2.11 -18.69 15.73
C LEU A 456 -0.93 -18.81 16.70
N MET A 457 -0.25 -17.69 16.94
CA MET A 457 0.59 -17.53 18.14
C MET A 457 -0.26 -17.03 19.30
N CYS A 458 -0.26 -17.75 20.43
CA CYS A 458 -1.10 -17.39 21.56
C CYS A 458 -0.56 -17.81 22.92
N LYS A 459 -1.14 -17.24 23.97
CA LYS A 459 -0.83 -17.58 25.37
C LYS A 459 -1.74 -18.72 25.86
N ALA A 460 -1.33 -19.41 26.92
CA ALA A 460 -2.11 -20.47 27.56
C ALA A 460 -3.55 -20.04 27.96
N SER A 461 -3.76 -18.75 28.24
CA SER A 461 -5.08 -18.17 28.59
C SER A 461 -5.97 -17.84 27.37
N THR A 462 -5.51 -18.10 26.15
CA THR A 462 -6.26 -17.78 24.93
C THR A 462 -7.38 -18.78 24.75
N ARG A 463 -8.62 -18.29 24.64
CA ARG A 463 -9.79 -19.13 24.38
C ARG A 463 -9.85 -19.57 22.92
N ILE A 464 -10.05 -20.87 22.69
CA ILE A 464 -10.07 -21.50 21.37
C ILE A 464 -11.20 -22.53 21.27
N HIS A 465 -11.65 -22.81 20.05
CA HIS A 465 -12.44 -24.00 19.73
C HIS A 465 -11.48 -25.14 19.41
N TRP A 466 -11.57 -26.24 20.15
CA TRP A 466 -10.66 -27.36 19.98
C TRP A 466 -11.35 -28.72 20.21
N SER A 467 -10.75 -29.79 19.70
CA SER A 467 -11.16 -31.16 19.99
C SER A 467 -9.95 -32.11 19.99
N HIS A 468 -10.11 -33.24 20.66
CA HIS A 468 -9.12 -34.30 20.67
C HIS A 468 -8.97 -34.92 19.28
N LEU A 469 -7.72 -35.14 18.86
CA LEU A 469 -7.47 -36.06 17.76
C LEU A 469 -7.65 -37.48 18.31
N PRO A 470 -8.50 -38.34 17.71
CA PRO A 470 -8.56 -39.74 18.12
C PRO A 470 -7.17 -40.33 17.98
N GLU A 471 -6.64 -40.90 19.07
CA GLU A 471 -5.36 -41.58 19.04
C GLU A 471 -5.47 -42.72 18.05
N THR A 472 -4.71 -42.67 16.96
CA THR A 472 -4.62 -43.81 16.04
C THR A 472 -4.10 -45.00 16.86
N PRO A 473 -4.85 -46.11 16.95
CA PRO A 473 -4.54 -47.21 17.87
C PRO A 473 -3.19 -47.92 17.61
N GLU A 474 -2.46 -47.52 16.57
CA GLU A 474 -1.15 -48.09 16.19
C GLU A 474 -0.04 -47.92 17.25
N ARG A 475 -0.22 -47.08 18.29
CA ARG A 475 0.76 -46.91 19.38
C ARG A 475 0.48 -47.68 20.67
N ALA A 476 -0.69 -48.30 20.83
CA ALA A 476 -1.04 -49.01 22.08
C ALA A 476 -0.30 -50.36 22.28
N GLY A 477 0.44 -50.85 21.28
CA GLY A 477 1.02 -52.20 21.28
C GLY A 477 2.48 -52.35 21.76
N ARG A 478 3.17 -51.31 22.29
CA ARG A 478 4.63 -51.40 22.54
C ARG A 478 5.15 -50.98 23.93
N SER A 479 4.32 -50.75 24.93
CA SER A 479 4.80 -50.47 26.30
C SER A 479 4.51 -51.62 27.26
N GLY A 480 5.12 -52.79 27.03
CA GLY A 480 5.25 -53.85 28.02
C GLY A 480 6.54 -53.69 28.81
N GLY A 481 6.55 -52.74 29.76
CA GLY A 481 7.64 -52.56 30.74
C GLY A 481 7.08 -52.73 32.16
N PRO A 482 7.86 -53.28 33.12
CA PRO A 482 7.36 -53.61 34.46
C PRO A 482 6.87 -52.35 35.19
N GLN A 483 5.63 -52.41 35.64
CA GLN A 483 4.92 -51.37 36.38
C GLN A 483 5.60 -51.18 37.74
N ALA A 484 6.23 -50.01 37.94
CA ALA A 484 6.74 -49.61 39.24
C ALA A 484 5.57 -49.41 40.22
N PRO A 485 5.73 -49.75 41.52
CA PRO A 485 4.65 -49.60 42.49
C PRO A 485 4.24 -48.12 42.60
N GLU A 486 2.93 -47.90 42.59
CA GLU A 486 2.32 -46.57 42.73
C GLU A 486 2.81 -45.90 44.02
N PRO A 487 3.27 -44.63 43.97
CA PRO A 487 3.59 -43.89 45.17
C PRO A 487 2.30 -43.60 45.94
N THR A 488 2.29 -44.01 47.20
CA THR A 488 1.26 -43.68 48.19
C THR A 488 1.05 -42.17 48.26
N CYS A 489 -0.22 -41.77 48.22
CA CYS A 489 -0.70 -40.40 48.35
C CYS A 489 -0.09 -39.73 49.59
N VAL A 490 0.76 -38.72 49.39
CA VAL A 490 1.22 -37.82 50.45
C VAL A 490 0.15 -36.76 50.63
N GLU A 491 -0.46 -36.72 51.82
CA GLU A 491 -1.44 -35.70 52.20
C GLU A 491 -0.87 -34.28 52.00
N GLU A 492 -1.56 -33.47 51.20
CA GLU A 492 -1.30 -32.04 51.06
C GLU A 492 -1.62 -31.34 52.39
N THR A 493 -0.59 -31.06 53.17
CA THR A 493 -0.64 -30.01 54.20
C THR A 493 -0.47 -28.65 53.52
N SER A 494 -1.48 -28.25 52.74
CA SER A 494 -1.59 -26.84 52.31
C SER A 494 -2.16 -26.03 53.48
N LYS A 495 -1.33 -25.14 54.05
CA LYS A 495 -1.81 -24.11 54.97
C LYS A 495 -2.79 -23.23 54.19
N GLN A 496 -4.02 -23.12 54.68
CA GLN A 496 -5.02 -22.18 54.19
C GLN A 496 -4.40 -20.79 54.08
N ALA A 497 -4.59 -20.15 52.92
CA ALA A 497 -4.28 -18.74 52.74
C ALA A 497 -5.05 -17.94 53.79
N GLY A 498 -4.31 -17.27 54.67
CA GLY A 498 -4.87 -16.46 55.73
C GLY A 498 -5.78 -15.38 55.15
N ASP A 499 -6.96 -15.28 55.74
CA ASP A 499 -7.97 -14.27 55.47
C ASP A 499 -7.45 -12.91 55.97
N TYR A 500 -6.70 -12.20 55.11
CA TYR A 500 -6.27 -10.85 55.42
C TYR A 500 -7.37 -9.88 54.95
N PRO A 501 -7.99 -9.10 55.85
CA PRO A 501 -9.00 -8.14 55.47
C PRO A 501 -8.36 -7.09 54.56
N VAL A 502 -8.77 -7.08 53.29
CA VAL A 502 -8.39 -6.04 52.34
C VAL A 502 -9.13 -4.76 52.75
N PRO A 503 -8.44 -3.65 53.05
CA PRO A 503 -9.09 -2.39 53.41
C PRO A 503 -10.03 -1.92 52.29
N GLU A 504 -11.20 -1.41 52.64
CA GLU A 504 -12.21 -0.95 51.66
C GLU A 504 -11.68 0.15 50.71
N ASN A 505 -10.63 0.86 51.10
CA ASN A 505 -9.96 1.90 50.31
C ASN A 505 -8.73 1.39 49.53
N PHE A 506 -8.56 0.07 49.36
CA PHE A 506 -7.40 -0.50 48.67
C PHE A 506 -7.25 -0.02 47.21
N LEU A 507 -8.36 0.19 46.51
CA LEU A 507 -8.35 0.71 45.15
C LEU A 507 -7.93 2.19 45.10
N ASP A 508 -8.41 3.00 46.05
CA ASP A 508 -8.05 4.42 46.14
C ASP A 508 -6.57 4.59 46.54
N LEU A 509 -6.06 3.76 47.47
CA LEU A 509 -4.63 3.71 47.84
C LEU A 509 -3.74 3.22 46.69
N ALA A 510 -4.24 2.31 45.85
CA ALA A 510 -3.52 1.82 44.68
C ALA A 510 -3.46 2.86 43.55
N GLU A 511 -4.51 3.68 43.40
CA GLU A 511 -4.56 4.77 42.42
C GLU A 511 -3.74 5.99 42.87
N GLU A 512 -3.78 6.38 44.15
CA GLU A 512 -2.89 7.43 44.70
C GLU A 512 -1.40 7.00 44.71
N GLY A 513 -1.14 5.69 44.74
CA GLY A 513 0.20 5.10 44.73
C GLY A 513 0.85 4.97 43.35
N ASP A 514 0.12 5.15 42.23
CA ASP A 514 0.62 4.93 40.86
C ASP A 514 1.48 6.09 40.32
N THR A 515 2.40 6.58 41.13
CA THR A 515 3.35 7.62 40.74
C THR A 515 4.47 7.05 39.85
N PRO A 516 5.06 7.88 38.97
CA PRO A 516 6.25 7.48 38.21
C PRO A 516 7.39 6.98 39.10
N GLN A 517 7.56 7.54 40.32
CA GLN A 517 8.56 7.07 41.28
C GLN A 517 8.24 5.67 41.82
N ALA A 518 6.99 5.37 42.15
CA ALA A 518 6.57 4.05 42.61
C ALA A 518 6.75 2.99 41.53
N ARG A 519 6.40 3.30 40.27
CA ARG A 519 6.65 2.41 39.12
C ARG A 519 8.13 2.14 38.91
N ALA A 520 8.99 3.16 39.04
CA ALA A 520 10.44 3.01 38.94
C ALA A 520 11.03 2.22 40.12
N TYR A 521 10.48 2.35 41.32
CA TYR A 521 10.85 1.56 42.49
C TYR A 521 10.52 0.07 42.28
N TRP A 522 9.27 -0.25 41.91
CA TRP A 522 8.85 -1.63 41.68
C TRP A 522 9.57 -2.30 40.51
N ARG A 523 9.86 -1.56 39.43
CA ARG A 523 10.66 -2.07 38.32
C ARG A 523 12.06 -2.49 38.78
N ARG A 524 12.70 -1.69 39.63
CA ARG A 524 14.01 -2.02 40.22
C ARG A 524 13.93 -3.22 41.16
N ARG A 525 12.89 -3.31 42.00
CA ARG A 525 12.68 -4.45 42.91
C ARG A 525 12.42 -5.76 42.16
N CYS A 526 11.60 -5.75 41.10
CA CYS A 526 11.39 -6.93 40.26
C CYS A 526 12.68 -7.37 39.54
N GLU A 527 13.50 -6.42 39.12
CA GLU A 527 14.78 -6.72 38.48
C GLU A 527 15.83 -7.24 39.48
N GLN A 528 15.83 -6.73 40.71
CA GLN A 528 16.60 -7.27 41.82
C GLN A 528 16.18 -8.70 42.16
N TYR A 529 14.87 -8.95 42.37
CA TYR A 529 14.33 -10.29 42.60
C TYR A 529 14.72 -11.27 41.49
N ARG A 530 14.69 -10.82 40.23
CA ARG A 530 15.10 -11.64 39.07
C ARG A 530 16.58 -12.01 39.10
N ARG A 531 17.43 -11.22 39.75
CA ARG A 531 18.88 -11.48 39.90
C ARG A 531 19.20 -12.28 41.15
N THR A 532 18.51 -12.05 42.26
CA THR A 532 18.86 -12.60 43.59
C THR A 532 17.94 -13.72 44.06
N GLY A 533 16.72 -13.82 43.53
CA GLY A 533 15.71 -14.80 43.96
C GLY A 533 15.02 -14.48 45.29
N GLU A 534 15.33 -13.33 45.89
CA GLU A 534 14.78 -12.82 47.17
C GLU A 534 13.96 -11.55 46.99
#